data_AF-A0A1M5IKX4-F1
#
_entry.id   AF-A0A1M5IKX4-F1
#
_cell.length_a   1.000
_cell.length_b   1.000
_cell.length_c   1.000
_cell.angle_alpha   90.00
_cell.angle_beta   90.00
_cell.angle_gamma   90.00
#
_symmetry.space_group_name_H-M   'P 1'
#
loop_
_entity.id
_entity.type
_entity.pdbx_description
1 polymer ?
#
loop_
_entity_poly.entity_id
_entity_poly.type
_entity_poly.pdbx_seq_one_letter_code
_entity_poly.pdbx_strand_id
1 'polypeptide(L)'
;MKKKILLLMGVFLLGITNAQVGINTQNPLGVFHIDPKGDTSAIGVNDLDDFIVTNDGKVGIGTSNPQTTLDVNGSMRYSDGTEFDGYILRSIDGLGNAYWSEQRLVNQMILPDQTNIESIVSNTIYNITNGNPHYMGVSITIPEPGIWKLFFKANYRQYVKGNKAYYILWYLSASSTANTNIEKAFSSYSGSAFDSRYIIVTSNCTFLITTTTANTKLYLWAEGFSGTMTTTEFNIPYVTGDGFNFWALPMN
;
A
#
# COMPACT_ATOMS: atom_id res chain seq x y z
N MET A 1 7.11 -66.03 -48.48
CA MET A 1 5.98 -65.48 -47.66
C MET A 1 6.38 -65.28 -46.20
N LYS A 2 7.01 -66.26 -45.52
CA LYS A 2 7.40 -66.16 -44.09
C LYS A 2 8.26 -64.94 -43.71
N LYS A 3 9.25 -64.56 -44.53
CA LYS A 3 10.10 -63.37 -44.27
C LYS A 3 9.36 -62.03 -44.37
N LYS A 4 8.35 -61.95 -45.25
CA LYS A 4 7.51 -60.74 -45.40
C LYS A 4 6.54 -60.58 -44.23
N ILE A 5 6.01 -61.69 -43.70
CA ILE A 5 5.20 -61.72 -42.48
C ILE A 5 6.03 -61.34 -41.25
N LEU A 6 7.27 -61.83 -41.16
CA LEU A 6 8.20 -61.47 -40.07
C LEU A 6 8.57 -59.98 -40.08
N LEU A 7 8.81 -59.41 -41.27
CA LEU A 7 9.04 -57.98 -41.44
C LEU A 7 7.80 -57.16 -41.02
N LEU A 8 6.61 -57.59 -41.43
CA LEU A 8 5.36 -56.92 -41.08
C LEU A 8 5.08 -56.99 -39.56
N MET A 9 5.32 -58.15 -38.92
CA MET A 9 5.28 -58.28 -37.46
C MET A 9 6.28 -57.35 -36.77
N GLY A 10 7.53 -57.26 -37.27
CA GLY A 10 8.55 -56.38 -36.71
C GLY A 10 8.16 -54.90 -36.75
N VAL A 11 7.48 -54.45 -37.82
CA VAL A 11 6.99 -53.07 -37.94
C VAL A 11 5.80 -52.80 -37.01
N PHE A 12 4.85 -53.73 -36.88
CA PHE A 12 3.70 -53.57 -35.97
C PHE A 12 4.06 -53.72 -34.49
N LEU A 13 5.11 -54.48 -34.14
CA LEU A 13 5.63 -54.61 -32.77
C LEU A 13 6.28 -53.32 -32.23
N LEU A 14 6.76 -52.44 -33.12
CA LEU A 14 7.37 -51.15 -32.76
C LEU A 14 6.38 -49.98 -32.72
N GLY A 15 5.15 -50.18 -33.21
CA GLY A 15 4.18 -49.11 -33.45
C GLY A 15 3.30 -48.68 -32.27
N ILE A 16 3.54 -49.18 -31.05
CA ILE A 16 2.69 -48.90 -29.88
C ILE A 16 3.46 -48.46 -28.63
N THR A 17 4.76 -48.19 -28.74
CA THR A 17 5.52 -47.63 -27.60
C THR A 17 5.17 -46.16 -27.47
N ASN A 18 4.77 -45.73 -26.26
CA ASN A 18 4.47 -44.32 -25.94
C ASN A 18 5.52 -43.40 -26.58
N ALA A 19 5.08 -42.41 -27.37
CA ALA A 19 5.93 -41.51 -28.15
C ALA A 19 6.64 -40.45 -27.29
N GLN A 20 6.96 -40.80 -26.04
CA GLN A 20 7.72 -39.96 -25.13
C GLN A 20 9.21 -40.02 -25.45
N VAL A 21 9.88 -38.87 -25.43
CA VAL A 21 11.31 -38.75 -25.68
C VAL A 21 12.01 -38.50 -24.35
N GLY A 22 12.74 -39.49 -23.87
CA GLY A 22 13.64 -39.36 -22.72
C GLY A 22 15.08 -39.17 -23.15
N ILE A 23 15.81 -38.27 -22.51
CA ILE A 23 17.26 -38.13 -22.63
C ILE A 23 17.87 -38.37 -21.25
N ASN A 24 18.71 -39.41 -21.16
CA ASN A 24 19.37 -39.86 -19.92
C ASN A 24 18.42 -40.24 -18.76
N THR A 25 17.16 -40.54 -19.07
CA THR A 25 16.17 -41.11 -18.14
C THR A 25 15.56 -42.39 -18.72
N GLN A 26 15.32 -43.39 -17.86
CA GLN A 26 14.57 -44.60 -18.22
C GLN A 26 13.07 -44.44 -17.98
N ASN A 27 12.67 -43.43 -17.21
CA ASN A 27 11.29 -43.17 -16.82
C ASN A 27 10.89 -41.74 -17.20
N PRO A 28 10.66 -41.44 -18.49
CA PRO A 28 10.16 -40.13 -18.89
C PRO A 28 8.84 -39.81 -18.15
N LEU A 29 8.75 -38.62 -17.54
CA LEU A 29 7.58 -38.18 -16.78
C LEU A 29 6.64 -37.28 -17.60
N GLY A 30 7.02 -36.99 -18.84
CA GLY A 30 6.25 -36.21 -19.81
C GLY A 30 6.59 -36.62 -21.25
N VAL A 31 6.03 -35.89 -22.23
CA VAL A 31 6.31 -36.14 -23.66
C VAL A 31 7.76 -35.90 -24.04
N PHE A 32 8.44 -35.02 -23.30
CA PHE A 32 9.87 -34.79 -23.43
C PHE A 32 10.48 -34.62 -22.04
N HIS A 33 11.48 -35.44 -21.69
CA HIS A 33 12.12 -35.42 -20.38
C HIS A 33 13.64 -35.49 -20.56
N ILE A 34 14.36 -34.46 -20.15
CA ILE A 34 15.82 -34.44 -20.04
C ILE A 34 16.18 -34.52 -18.56
N ASP A 35 16.97 -35.52 -18.20
CA ASP A 35 17.44 -35.80 -16.84
C ASP A 35 18.98 -35.89 -16.86
N PRO A 36 19.71 -34.79 -16.66
CA PRO A 36 21.17 -34.77 -16.82
C PRO A 36 21.91 -35.71 -15.86
N LYS A 37 21.38 -35.99 -14.68
CA LYS A 37 22.01 -36.87 -13.68
C LYS A 37 21.53 -38.32 -13.74
N GLY A 38 20.41 -38.57 -14.39
CA GLY A 38 19.78 -39.89 -14.48
C GLY A 38 19.30 -40.42 -13.14
N ASP A 39 19.03 -39.55 -12.17
CA ASP A 39 18.68 -39.89 -10.79
C ASP A 39 17.21 -39.63 -10.45
N THR A 40 16.41 -39.19 -11.44
CA THR A 40 14.98 -39.00 -11.28
C THR A 40 14.22 -40.33 -11.26
N SER A 41 13.44 -40.51 -10.20
CA SER A 41 12.61 -41.69 -10.01
C SER A 41 11.38 -41.70 -10.95
N ALA A 42 10.76 -42.88 -11.12
CA ALA A 42 9.54 -43.04 -11.93
C ALA A 42 8.31 -42.27 -11.41
N ILE A 43 8.39 -41.68 -10.21
CA ILE A 43 7.33 -40.87 -9.60
C ILE A 43 7.71 -39.38 -9.45
N GLY A 44 8.82 -38.93 -10.05
CA GLY A 44 9.22 -37.52 -10.02
C GLY A 44 9.98 -37.05 -8.78
N VAL A 45 10.54 -37.96 -7.98
CA VAL A 45 11.52 -37.58 -6.95
C VAL A 45 12.90 -37.35 -7.58
N ASN A 46 13.60 -36.30 -7.11
CA ASN A 46 14.92 -35.80 -7.54
C ASN A 46 14.94 -35.03 -8.88
N ASP A 47 13.83 -34.42 -9.27
CA ASP A 47 13.66 -33.72 -10.54
C ASP A 47 14.20 -32.27 -10.60
N LEU A 48 14.97 -31.83 -9.59
CA LEU A 48 15.43 -30.44 -9.46
C LEU A 48 16.40 -29.98 -10.57
N ASP A 49 17.04 -30.91 -11.27
CA ASP A 49 17.91 -30.62 -12.41
C ASP A 49 17.31 -31.00 -13.77
N ASP A 50 16.02 -31.36 -13.79
CA ASP A 50 15.36 -31.83 -14.99
C ASP A 50 14.73 -30.71 -15.81
N PHE A 51 14.56 -31.00 -17.10
CA PHE A 51 13.70 -30.25 -18.01
C PHE A 51 12.61 -31.17 -18.55
N ILE A 52 11.35 -30.81 -18.33
CA ILE A 52 10.20 -31.65 -18.69
C ILE A 52 9.17 -30.85 -19.47
N VAL A 53 8.68 -31.42 -20.58
CA VAL A 53 7.42 -31.02 -21.22
C VAL A 53 6.38 -32.08 -20.92
N THR A 54 5.31 -31.69 -20.25
CA THR A 54 4.21 -32.57 -19.84
C THR A 54 3.27 -32.92 -21.01
N ASN A 55 2.41 -33.92 -20.83
CA ASN A 55 1.36 -34.27 -21.80
C ASN A 55 0.38 -33.13 -22.09
N ASP A 56 0.22 -32.19 -21.14
CA ASP A 56 -0.63 -31.01 -21.29
C ASP A 56 0.11 -29.81 -21.92
N GLY A 57 1.37 -30.00 -22.34
CA GLY A 57 2.19 -28.97 -22.99
C GLY A 57 2.83 -27.96 -22.04
N LYS A 58 2.72 -28.14 -20.72
CA LYS A 58 3.43 -27.31 -19.73
C LYS A 58 4.92 -27.68 -19.68
N VAL A 59 5.77 -26.69 -19.48
CA VAL A 59 7.22 -26.83 -19.31
C VAL A 59 7.57 -26.68 -17.83
N GLY A 60 8.25 -27.67 -17.27
CA GLY A 60 8.86 -27.64 -15.95
C GLY A 60 10.38 -27.60 -16.05
N ILE A 61 11.01 -26.73 -15.26
CA ILE A 61 12.47 -26.71 -15.04
C ILE A 61 12.69 -26.90 -13.54
N GLY A 62 13.33 -28.01 -13.17
CA GLY A 62 13.47 -28.41 -11.77
C GLY A 62 12.17 -28.94 -11.12
N THR A 63 11.16 -29.26 -11.94
CA THR A 63 9.88 -29.80 -11.47
C THR A 63 9.21 -30.62 -12.57
N SER A 64 8.75 -31.81 -12.21
CA SER A 64 7.99 -32.74 -13.03
C SER A 64 6.47 -32.50 -12.97
N ASN A 65 6.02 -31.63 -12.06
CA ASN A 65 4.62 -31.28 -11.88
C ASN A 65 4.38 -29.75 -12.00
N PRO A 66 4.61 -29.15 -13.18
CA PRO A 66 4.43 -27.71 -13.38
C PRO A 66 2.96 -27.28 -13.16
N GLN A 67 2.77 -26.24 -12.33
CA GLN A 67 1.44 -25.73 -12.00
C GLN A 67 0.90 -24.79 -13.09
N THR A 68 1.78 -24.11 -13.83
CA THR A 68 1.45 -23.20 -14.94
C THR A 68 2.20 -23.58 -16.22
N THR A 69 1.98 -22.86 -17.33
CA THR A 69 2.55 -23.18 -18.65
C THR A 69 4.08 -23.27 -18.63
N LEU A 70 4.75 -22.42 -17.85
CA LEU A 70 6.18 -22.51 -17.56
C LEU A 70 6.38 -22.38 -16.05
N ASP A 71 6.89 -23.43 -15.41
CA ASP A 71 7.15 -23.48 -13.97
C ASP A 71 8.64 -23.77 -13.73
N VAL A 72 9.29 -22.93 -12.92
CA VAL A 72 10.71 -23.03 -12.62
C VAL A 72 10.87 -23.16 -11.11
N ASN A 73 11.29 -24.33 -10.66
CA ASN A 73 11.60 -24.58 -9.25
C ASN A 73 13.07 -24.24 -8.99
N GLY A 74 13.36 -22.95 -8.85
CA GLY A 74 14.70 -22.44 -8.64
C GLY A 74 14.82 -20.97 -9.00
N SER A 75 16.06 -20.47 -9.04
CA SER A 75 16.34 -19.10 -9.45
C SER A 75 16.26 -18.96 -10.97
N MET A 76 15.57 -17.91 -11.45
CA MET A 76 15.59 -17.51 -12.85
C MET A 76 16.43 -16.24 -13.05
N ARG A 77 17.14 -16.17 -14.18
CA ARG A 77 17.77 -14.94 -14.67
C ARG A 77 17.09 -14.52 -15.96
N TYR A 78 16.45 -13.34 -15.93
CA TYR A 78 15.91 -12.68 -17.12
C TYR A 78 16.80 -11.50 -17.47
N SER A 79 17.38 -11.51 -18.68
CA SER A 79 18.32 -10.49 -19.11
C SER A 79 17.81 -9.75 -20.34
N ASP A 80 17.49 -8.47 -20.16
CA ASP A 80 17.00 -7.56 -21.20
C ASP A 80 17.92 -6.34 -21.43
N GLY A 81 19.02 -6.22 -20.66
CA GLY A 81 19.97 -5.10 -20.71
C GLY A 81 19.64 -3.97 -19.74
N THR A 82 18.55 -4.07 -18.97
CA THR A 82 18.10 -3.06 -18.00
C THR A 82 18.11 -3.58 -16.55
N GLU A 83 18.82 -4.67 -16.29
CA GLU A 83 18.96 -5.23 -14.95
C GLU A 83 19.89 -4.35 -14.09
N PHE A 84 19.38 -3.87 -12.94
CA PHE A 84 20.17 -3.12 -11.94
C PHE A 84 19.82 -3.59 -10.53
N ASP A 85 20.71 -3.35 -9.57
CA ASP A 85 20.45 -3.65 -8.16
C ASP A 85 19.24 -2.85 -7.64
N GLY A 86 18.36 -3.51 -6.89
CA GLY A 86 17.09 -2.94 -6.41
C GLY A 86 15.98 -2.76 -7.45
N TYR A 87 16.16 -3.24 -8.69
CA TYR A 87 15.10 -3.22 -9.70
C TYR A 87 14.17 -4.42 -9.53
N ILE A 88 12.90 -4.23 -9.88
CA ILE A 88 11.87 -5.27 -9.88
C ILE A 88 11.39 -5.53 -11.30
N LEU A 89 10.96 -6.77 -11.56
CA LEU A 89 10.35 -7.14 -12.83
C LEU A 89 8.93 -6.58 -12.91
N ARG A 90 8.60 -5.88 -13.98
CA ARG A 90 7.27 -5.27 -14.22
C ARG A 90 6.78 -5.56 -15.64
N SER A 91 5.49 -5.38 -15.87
CA SER A 91 4.90 -5.47 -17.22
C SER A 91 5.16 -4.18 -17.99
N ILE A 92 5.73 -4.28 -19.19
CA ILE A 92 5.99 -3.14 -20.08
C ILE A 92 4.74 -2.70 -20.84
N ASP A 93 3.81 -3.63 -21.07
CA ASP A 93 2.59 -3.40 -21.83
C ASP A 93 1.40 -4.18 -21.25
N GLY A 94 0.22 -4.01 -21.87
CA GLY A 94 -0.99 -4.76 -21.50
C GLY A 94 -0.98 -6.22 -21.96
N LEU A 95 0.09 -6.70 -22.61
CA LEU A 95 0.23 -8.07 -23.07
C LEU A 95 1.01 -8.94 -22.07
N GLY A 96 1.59 -8.34 -21.03
CA GLY A 96 2.33 -9.05 -19.99
C GLY A 96 3.82 -9.23 -20.28
N ASN A 97 4.37 -8.51 -21.27
CA ASN A 97 5.80 -8.56 -21.55
C ASN A 97 6.60 -7.99 -20.36
N ALA A 98 7.61 -8.70 -19.89
CA ALA A 98 8.36 -8.31 -18.70
C ALA A 98 9.51 -7.34 -19.03
N TYR A 99 9.86 -6.46 -18.10
CA TYR A 99 11.06 -5.63 -18.15
C TYR A 99 11.54 -5.26 -16.73
N TRP A 100 12.81 -4.92 -16.56
CA TRP A 100 13.34 -4.45 -15.28
C TRP A 100 13.10 -2.96 -15.06
N SER A 101 12.75 -2.59 -13.82
CA SER A 101 12.48 -1.20 -13.50
C SER A 101 12.70 -0.86 -12.03
N GLU A 102 13.06 0.39 -11.75
CA GLU A 102 13.33 0.90 -10.40
C GLU A 102 12.18 0.58 -9.41
N GLN A 103 12.48 0.03 -8.23
CA GLN A 103 11.45 -0.12 -7.21
C GLN A 103 11.03 1.27 -6.67
N ARG A 104 9.97 1.84 -7.23
CA ARG A 104 9.31 3.03 -6.69
C ARG A 104 8.51 2.62 -5.46
N LEU A 105 9.08 2.85 -4.28
CA LEU A 105 8.29 2.90 -3.04
C LEU A 105 7.35 4.10 -3.15
N VAL A 106 6.09 3.86 -3.49
CA VAL A 106 5.06 4.87 -3.24
C VAL A 106 4.91 4.86 -1.73
N ASN A 107 5.48 5.87 -1.06
CA ASN A 107 5.23 6.15 0.35
C ASN A 107 3.71 6.14 0.54
N GLN A 108 3.18 5.07 1.12
CA GLN A 108 1.74 4.86 1.16
C GLN A 108 1.12 6.00 1.98
N MET A 109 0.22 6.75 1.36
CA MET A 109 -0.54 7.77 2.06
C MET A 109 -1.40 7.10 3.13
N ILE A 110 -1.18 7.46 4.38
CA ILE A 110 -1.98 6.98 5.51
C ILE A 110 -3.17 7.91 5.66
N LEU A 111 -4.36 7.31 5.65
CA LEU A 111 -5.64 7.98 5.84
C LEU A 111 -6.02 7.97 7.34
N PRO A 112 -6.96 8.82 7.78
CA PRO A 112 -7.35 8.87 9.18
C PRO A 112 -8.16 7.62 9.57
N ASP A 113 -8.14 7.26 10.85
CA ASP A 113 -8.75 6.03 11.37
C ASP A 113 -10.29 6.02 11.31
N GLN A 114 -10.90 7.15 10.96
CA GLN A 114 -12.35 7.31 10.88
C GLN A 114 -12.77 7.66 9.45
N THR A 115 -13.67 6.85 8.89
CA THR A 115 -14.14 6.95 7.51
C THR A 115 -15.34 7.89 7.32
N ASN A 116 -16.07 8.22 8.38
CA ASN A 116 -17.26 9.08 8.36
C ASN A 116 -16.97 10.47 8.93
N ILE A 117 -16.09 11.21 8.28
CA ILE A 117 -15.75 12.60 8.64
C ILE A 117 -16.95 13.55 8.41
N GLU A 118 -17.97 13.08 7.69
CA GLU A 118 -19.31 13.66 7.64
C GLU A 118 -19.98 13.81 9.04
N SER A 119 -19.41 13.28 10.12
CA SER A 119 -19.95 13.48 11.49
C SER A 119 -19.32 14.66 12.26
N ILE A 120 -18.23 15.29 11.79
CA ILE A 120 -17.85 16.67 12.24
C ILE A 120 -18.82 17.72 11.64
N VAL A 121 -19.94 17.26 11.07
CA VAL A 121 -21.06 18.06 10.55
C VAL A 121 -22.20 18.13 11.58
N SER A 122 -21.99 17.74 12.84
CA SER A 122 -22.98 18.04 13.86
C SER A 122 -23.02 19.56 14.07
N ASN A 123 -24.21 20.16 14.06
CA ASN A 123 -24.48 21.54 14.50
C ASN A 123 -24.07 21.81 15.97
N THR A 124 -23.23 20.97 16.55
CA THR A 124 -22.69 21.10 17.90
C THR A 124 -21.70 22.25 17.90
N ILE A 125 -22.07 23.28 18.64
CA ILE A 125 -21.21 24.41 18.91
C ILE A 125 -20.18 23.96 19.94
N TYR A 126 -18.92 23.80 19.51
CA TYR A 126 -17.81 23.57 20.42
C TYR A 126 -17.26 24.91 20.90
N ASN A 127 -17.28 25.13 22.23
CA ASN A 127 -16.67 26.28 22.91
C ASN A 127 -15.15 26.07 23.01
N ILE A 128 -14.45 26.24 21.89
CA ILE A 128 -13.01 25.98 21.79
C ILE A 128 -12.26 27.26 22.13
N THR A 129 -11.89 27.45 23.39
CA THR A 129 -11.29 28.70 23.89
C THR A 129 -9.87 28.50 24.36
N ASN A 130 -9.16 29.61 24.60
CA ASN A 130 -7.80 29.57 25.14
C ASN A 130 -7.80 28.90 26.52
N GLY A 131 -6.93 27.92 26.71
CA GLY A 131 -6.87 27.06 27.87
C GLY A 131 -7.88 25.91 27.88
N ASN A 132 -8.71 25.77 26.83
CA ASN A 132 -9.71 24.70 26.69
C ASN A 132 -9.65 24.05 25.30
N PRO A 133 -8.58 23.30 25.00
CA PRO A 133 -8.46 22.58 23.74
C PRO A 133 -9.53 21.49 23.64
N HIS A 134 -9.98 21.19 22.42
CA HIS A 134 -11.00 20.18 22.16
C HIS A 134 -10.54 19.12 21.16
N TYR A 135 -10.86 17.86 21.44
CA TYR A 135 -10.61 16.75 20.54
C TYR A 135 -11.60 16.80 19.38
N MET A 136 -11.10 16.75 18.15
CA MET A 136 -11.91 16.96 16.96
C MET A 136 -12.62 15.71 16.46
N GLY A 137 -12.56 14.63 17.24
CA GLY A 137 -13.15 13.35 16.87
C GLY A 137 -12.25 12.48 16.01
N VAL A 138 -11.27 13.04 15.29
CA VAL A 138 -10.42 12.34 14.30
C VAL A 138 -9.01 12.00 14.79
N SER A 139 -8.55 10.80 14.44
CA SER A 139 -7.19 10.32 14.69
C SER A 139 -6.57 9.70 13.45
N ILE A 140 -5.26 9.48 13.50
CA ILE A 140 -4.48 8.76 12.48
C ILE A 140 -3.50 7.81 13.17
N THR A 141 -3.38 6.59 12.65
CA THR A 141 -2.44 5.59 13.15
C THR A 141 -1.24 5.49 12.22
N ILE A 142 -0.07 5.90 12.71
CA ILE A 142 1.20 5.79 11.99
C ILE A 142 1.73 4.36 12.12
N PRO A 143 1.83 3.58 11.03
CA PRO A 143 2.11 2.15 11.12
C PRO A 143 3.54 1.86 11.56
N GLU A 144 4.52 2.69 11.18
CA GLU A 144 5.94 2.42 11.36
C GLU A 144 6.67 3.58 12.06
N PRO A 145 7.74 3.29 12.84
CA PRO A 145 8.62 4.34 13.38
C PRO A 145 9.34 5.07 12.25
N GLY A 146 9.54 6.38 12.39
CA GLY A 146 10.23 7.18 11.38
C GLY A 146 9.84 8.64 11.41
N ILE A 147 10.28 9.39 10.40
CA ILE A 147 9.88 10.78 10.19
C ILE A 147 8.67 10.80 9.27
N TRP A 148 7.63 11.51 9.69
CA TRP A 148 6.38 11.59 8.95
C TRP A 148 5.94 13.02 8.76
N LYS A 149 5.38 13.29 7.58
CA LYS A 149 4.69 14.54 7.26
C LYS A 149 3.19 14.28 7.28
N LEU A 150 2.47 14.96 8.17
CA LEU A 150 1.02 14.92 8.20
C LEU A 150 0.48 16.22 7.61
N PHE A 151 -0.47 16.12 6.71
CA PHE A 151 -1.19 17.26 6.16
C PHE A 151 -2.60 17.28 6.71
N PHE A 152 -3.03 18.47 7.15
CA PHE A 152 -4.37 18.73 7.61
C PHE A 152 -4.93 19.96 6.90
N LYS A 153 -6.16 19.85 6.39
CA LYS A 153 -6.96 20.96 5.90
C LYS A 153 -8.36 20.87 6.48
N ALA A 154 -8.94 22.00 6.84
CA ALA A 154 -10.35 22.11 7.19
C ALA A 154 -10.89 23.48 6.82
N ASN A 155 -12.14 23.54 6.37
CA ASN A 155 -12.90 24.79 6.35
C ASN A 155 -13.87 24.77 7.51
N TYR A 156 -13.97 25.86 8.24
CA TYR A 156 -14.93 25.97 9.32
C TYR A 156 -15.57 27.35 9.43
N ARG A 157 -16.77 27.35 10.00
CA ARG A 157 -17.50 28.58 10.30
C ARG A 157 -17.04 29.10 11.66
N GLN A 158 -16.84 30.41 11.78
CA GLN A 158 -16.40 31.06 13.02
C GLN A 158 -17.25 32.28 13.31
N TYR A 159 -17.71 32.46 14.55
CA TYR A 159 -18.37 33.69 14.97
C TYR A 159 -17.34 34.75 15.34
N VAL A 160 -17.50 35.98 14.83
CA VAL A 160 -16.63 37.11 15.15
C VAL A 160 -17.45 38.24 15.79
N LYS A 161 -16.93 38.80 16.88
CA LYS A 161 -17.56 39.87 17.66
C LYS A 161 -16.52 40.89 18.12
N GLY A 162 -16.88 42.16 18.16
CA GLY A 162 -16.09 43.18 18.85
C GLY A 162 -14.77 43.59 18.17
N ASN A 163 -14.65 43.47 16.85
CA ASN A 163 -13.48 43.91 16.07
C ASN A 163 -12.12 43.40 16.60
N LYS A 164 -12.06 42.10 16.95
CA LYS A 164 -10.85 41.43 17.48
C LYS A 164 -10.25 40.48 16.46
N ALA A 165 -8.95 40.21 16.59
CA ALA A 165 -8.30 39.10 15.90
C ALA A 165 -8.68 37.77 16.57
N TYR A 166 -9.00 36.76 15.76
CA TYR A 166 -9.34 35.41 16.17
C TYR A 166 -8.49 34.40 15.39
N TYR A 167 -7.97 33.38 16.07
CA TYR A 167 -7.17 32.33 15.44
C TYR A 167 -7.39 30.97 16.13
N ILE A 168 -7.17 29.88 15.39
CA ILE A 168 -7.17 28.51 15.92
C ILE A 168 -5.76 27.93 15.80
N LEU A 169 -5.32 27.29 16.88
CA LEU A 169 -4.17 26.40 16.89
C LEU A 169 -4.65 24.96 16.73
N TRP A 170 -3.94 24.20 15.89
CA TRP A 170 -4.17 22.78 15.68
C TRP A 170 -3.02 21.99 16.29
N TYR A 171 -3.35 20.91 16.99
CA TYR A 171 -2.40 20.06 17.68
C TYR A 171 -2.57 18.60 17.29
N LEU A 172 -1.47 17.86 17.39
CA LEU A 172 -1.49 16.42 17.54
C LEU A 172 -1.27 16.07 19.01
N SER A 173 -2.08 15.15 19.53
CA SER A 173 -1.96 14.62 20.89
C SER A 173 -1.85 13.10 20.88
N ALA A 174 -1.28 12.54 21.94
CA ALA A 174 -1.25 11.10 22.22
C ALA A 174 -2.59 10.56 22.74
N SER A 175 -3.55 11.44 23.08
CA SER A 175 -4.79 11.07 23.76
C SER A 175 -6.03 11.72 23.13
N SER A 176 -7.17 11.05 23.23
CA SER A 176 -8.49 11.57 22.87
C SER A 176 -9.19 12.30 24.04
N THR A 177 -8.66 12.22 25.25
CA THR A 177 -9.29 12.77 26.46
C THR A 177 -8.53 13.94 27.08
N ALA A 178 -7.24 14.09 26.77
CA ALA A 178 -6.41 15.19 27.26
C ALA A 178 -5.42 15.62 26.18
N ASN A 179 -5.31 16.93 25.94
CA ASN A 179 -4.32 17.44 24.99
C ASN A 179 -2.91 17.42 25.60
N THR A 180 -2.08 16.49 25.11
CA THR A 180 -0.67 16.33 25.50
C THR A 180 0.31 17.13 24.64
N ASN A 181 -0.15 17.85 23.62
CA ASN A 181 0.64 18.74 22.74
C ASN A 181 1.96 18.12 22.24
N ILE A 182 1.88 17.14 21.33
CA ILE A 182 3.09 16.53 20.74
C ILE A 182 3.76 17.50 19.75
N GLU A 183 3.01 18.30 19.00
CA GLU A 183 3.52 19.30 18.04
C GLU A 183 2.52 20.44 17.87
N LYS A 184 2.99 21.70 17.79
CA LYS A 184 2.18 22.89 17.49
C LYS A 184 2.35 23.24 16.00
N ALA A 185 1.52 22.70 15.11
CA ALA A 185 1.54 23.21 13.73
C ALA A 185 0.93 24.60 13.70
N PHE A 186 1.72 25.58 13.27
CA PHE A 186 1.29 26.96 13.19
C PHE A 186 0.08 27.12 12.26
N SER A 187 -0.82 27.98 12.75
CA SER A 187 -2.17 28.29 12.30
C SER A 187 -2.26 28.90 10.90
N SER A 188 -3.35 28.62 10.20
CA SER A 188 -3.91 29.60 9.27
C SER A 188 -4.50 30.78 10.05
N TYR A 189 -4.16 32.00 9.66
CA TYR A 189 -4.81 33.20 10.16
C TYR A 189 -5.92 33.62 9.18
N SER A 190 -7.10 33.92 9.71
CA SER A 190 -8.13 34.69 8.98
C SER A 190 -8.70 35.72 9.94
N GLY A 191 -8.10 36.91 9.91
CA GLY A 191 -8.62 38.06 10.62
C GLY A 191 -9.64 38.78 9.77
N SER A 192 -10.78 39.11 10.37
CA SER A 192 -11.73 40.03 9.77
C SER A 192 -12.21 41.02 10.83
N ALA A 193 -12.12 42.30 10.51
CA ALA A 193 -12.68 43.39 11.31
C ALA A 193 -14.19 43.46 11.10
N PHE A 194 -14.88 42.42 11.54
CA PHE A 194 -16.31 42.25 11.35
C PHE A 194 -16.98 42.09 12.70
N ASP A 195 -18.01 42.90 12.93
CA ASP A 195 -18.83 42.79 14.12
C ASP A 195 -20.04 41.87 13.88
N SER A 196 -20.32 41.06 14.89
CA SER A 196 -21.54 40.27 15.11
C SER A 196 -22.02 39.43 13.91
N ARG A 197 -21.10 38.69 13.28
CA ARG A 197 -21.43 37.81 12.14
C ARG A 197 -20.60 36.53 12.13
N TYR A 198 -21.04 35.56 11.33
CA TYR A 198 -20.25 34.36 11.05
C TYR A 198 -19.43 34.53 9.76
N ILE A 199 -18.19 34.05 9.78
CA ILE A 199 -17.29 33.96 8.63
C ILE A 199 -16.92 32.50 8.35
N ILE A 200 -16.42 32.21 7.15
CA ILE A 200 -15.80 30.92 6.80
C ILE A 200 -14.29 31.12 6.80
N VAL A 201 -13.57 30.23 7.47
CA VAL A 201 -12.11 30.23 7.61
C VAL A 201 -11.57 28.89 7.12
N THR A 202 -10.41 28.91 6.48
CA THR A 202 -9.72 27.70 6.03
C THR A 202 -8.40 27.55 6.77
N SER A 203 -8.21 26.39 7.40
CA SER A 203 -6.92 25.94 7.90
C SER A 203 -6.24 24.98 6.95
N ASN A 204 -4.94 25.20 6.71
CA ASN A 204 -4.03 24.30 6.02
C ASN A 204 -2.77 24.20 6.88
N CYS A 205 -2.53 23.04 7.47
CA CYS A 205 -1.45 22.80 8.42
C CYS A 205 -0.64 21.58 7.97
N THR A 206 0.66 21.65 8.18
CA THR A 206 1.57 20.52 8.01
C THR A 206 2.22 20.24 9.36
N PHE A 207 2.19 19.00 9.81
CA PHE A 207 2.92 18.53 10.97
C PHE A 207 4.11 17.69 10.50
N LEU A 208 5.25 17.91 11.13
CA LEU A 208 6.43 17.06 11.00
C LEU A 208 6.56 16.34 12.33
N ILE A 209 6.53 15.01 12.31
CA ILE A 209 6.63 14.21 13.52
C ILE A 209 7.73 13.17 13.37
N THR A 210 8.26 12.74 14.50
CA THR A 210 9.11 11.56 14.60
C THR A 210 8.44 10.55 15.53
N THR A 211 8.12 9.38 15.02
CA THR A 211 7.56 8.27 15.82
C THR A 211 8.68 7.28 16.16
N THR A 212 8.77 6.87 17.42
CA THR A 212 9.78 5.89 17.89
C THR A 212 9.22 4.47 17.98
N THR A 213 7.90 4.32 17.85
CA THR A 213 7.17 3.06 17.97
C THR A 213 6.21 2.86 16.79
N ALA A 214 6.05 1.62 16.36
CA ALA A 214 5.03 1.24 15.39
C ALA A 214 3.61 1.47 15.95
N ASN A 215 2.64 1.62 15.05
CA ASN A 215 1.22 1.88 15.37
C ASN A 215 0.99 3.07 16.32
N THR A 216 1.79 4.13 16.17
CA THR A 216 1.64 5.34 16.98
C THR A 216 0.35 6.06 16.57
N LYS A 217 -0.61 6.13 17.49
CA LYS A 217 -1.90 6.79 17.25
C LYS A 217 -1.85 8.26 17.68
N LEU A 218 -2.28 9.14 16.79
CA LEU A 218 -2.26 10.58 16.98
C LEU A 218 -3.66 11.16 16.80
N TYR A 219 -4.06 12.01 17.73
CA TYR A 219 -5.38 12.61 17.82
C TYR A 219 -5.31 14.08 17.45
N LEU A 220 -6.21 14.56 16.58
CA LEU A 220 -6.26 15.97 16.19
C LEU A 220 -7.07 16.79 17.19
N TRP A 221 -6.46 17.85 17.71
CA TRP A 221 -7.08 18.78 18.64
C TRP A 221 -7.06 20.22 18.10
N ALA A 222 -7.98 21.04 18.56
CA ALA A 222 -8.05 22.47 18.24
C ALA A 222 -8.16 23.33 19.50
N GLU A 223 -7.61 24.54 19.47
CA GLU A 223 -7.75 25.55 20.51
C GLU A 223 -7.89 26.95 19.90
N GLY A 224 -8.87 27.72 20.37
CA GLY A 224 -9.19 29.04 19.84
C GLY A 224 -8.56 30.14 20.69
N PHE A 225 -8.10 31.22 20.06
CA PHE A 225 -7.50 32.36 20.73
C PHE A 225 -8.05 33.67 20.16
N SER A 226 -8.10 34.71 21.00
CA SER A 226 -8.44 36.07 20.58
C SER A 226 -7.62 37.13 21.33
N GLY A 227 -7.44 38.30 20.71
CA GLY A 227 -6.57 39.38 21.20
C GLY A 227 -6.99 40.08 22.50
N THR A 228 -8.18 39.80 23.06
CA THR A 228 -8.63 40.31 24.38
C THR A 228 -9.60 39.30 24.99
N MET A 229 -9.11 38.56 25.99
CA MET A 229 -9.72 37.34 26.51
C MET A 229 -10.99 37.57 27.32
N THR A 230 -12.12 37.06 26.83
CA THR A 230 -13.22 36.56 27.66
C THR A 230 -13.76 35.26 27.05
N THR A 231 -13.97 34.26 27.90
CA THR A 231 -13.97 32.79 27.66
C THR A 231 -15.21 32.22 26.95
N THR A 232 -15.99 33.02 26.21
CA THR A 232 -17.31 32.59 25.70
C THR A 232 -17.56 32.91 24.22
N GLU A 233 -16.56 33.40 23.49
CA GLU A 233 -16.78 34.00 22.16
C GLU A 233 -16.27 33.15 20.98
N PHE A 234 -15.77 31.94 21.22
CA PHE A 234 -15.19 31.10 20.18
C PHE A 234 -16.00 29.83 19.90
N ASN A 235 -16.77 29.88 18.81
CA ASN A 235 -17.66 28.81 18.36
C ASN A 235 -17.24 28.33 16.98
N ILE A 236 -16.94 27.03 16.85
CA ILE A 236 -16.78 26.35 15.56
C ILE A 236 -18.04 25.52 15.27
N PRO A 237 -19.11 26.09 14.70
CA PRO A 237 -20.36 25.37 14.46
C PRO A 237 -20.32 24.38 13.28
N TYR A 238 -19.27 24.36 12.45
CA TYR A 238 -19.30 23.59 11.21
C TYR A 238 -17.89 23.36 10.66
N VAL A 239 -17.50 22.11 10.38
CA VAL A 239 -16.38 21.79 9.47
C VAL A 239 -16.98 21.18 8.21
N THR A 240 -16.80 21.80 7.03
CA THR A 240 -17.41 21.27 5.79
C THR A 240 -16.74 19.94 5.39
N GLY A 241 -17.52 18.89 5.12
CA GLY A 241 -17.01 17.63 4.55
C GLY A 241 -16.18 17.80 3.28
N ASP A 242 -16.57 18.74 2.40
CA ASP A 242 -15.85 19.06 1.15
C ASP A 242 -14.49 19.76 1.35
N GLY A 243 -14.14 20.09 2.60
CA GLY A 243 -12.95 20.86 2.97
C GLY A 243 -12.01 20.14 3.92
N PHE A 244 -12.39 19.01 4.49
CA PHE A 244 -11.57 18.29 5.45
C PHE A 244 -10.63 17.32 4.72
N ASN A 245 -9.32 17.47 4.92
CA ASN A 245 -8.33 16.49 4.45
C ASN A 245 -7.35 16.26 5.59
N PHE A 246 -7.14 15.00 5.97
CA PHE A 246 -6.12 14.64 6.95
C PHE A 246 -5.43 13.37 6.48
N TRP A 247 -4.11 13.41 6.29
CA TRP A 247 -3.34 12.24 5.83
C TRP A 247 -1.87 12.37 6.23
N ALA A 248 -1.15 11.24 6.23
CA ALA A 248 0.28 11.20 6.48
C ALA A 248 1.05 10.60 5.30
N LEU A 249 2.28 11.08 5.09
CA LEU A 249 3.26 10.47 4.21
C LEU A 249 4.55 10.24 5.00
N PRO A 250 5.20 9.07 4.86
CA PRO A 250 6.54 8.90 5.37
C PRO A 250 7.49 9.89 4.65
N MET A 251 8.46 10.39 5.39
CA MET A 251 9.58 11.15 4.84
C MET A 251 10.80 10.24 4.86
N ASN A 252 11.30 9.91 3.67
CA ASN A 252 12.54 9.16 3.50
C ASN A 252 13.74 9.98 3.96
#